data_AF-A0AAW0MZA6-F1
#
_entry.id   AF-A0AAW0MZA6-F1
#
_cell.length_a   1.000
_cell.length_b   1.000
_cell.length_c   1.000
_cell.angle_alpha   90.00
_cell.angle_beta   90.00
_cell.angle_gamma   90.00
#
_symmetry.space_group_name_H-M   'P 1'
#
loop_
_entity.id
_entity.type
_entity.pdbx_description
1 polymer ?
#
loop_
_entity_poly.entity_id
_entity_poly.type
_entity_poly.pdbx_seq_one_letter_code
_entity_poly.pdbx_strand_id
1 'polypeptide(L)'
;MSEVVKTSDELRDKLHDQTQQKVLMEKQVNQRDQLVQKMKDQLHQSEGERHLLEEQNCAQKQDLSRAEEQRHLLEEENRGEQCTETTTEERRRTTHLLEEENSAQKQQLMRAEERQHLLEEENSAQKQQLMRAEEQRHLLEMKNLTQDQELGRAEEQRHLLERTCAVMEQKRTRWYRRLMCC
;
A
#
# COMPACT_ATOMS: atom_id res chain seq x y z
N MET A 1 14.42 48.95 37.56
CA MET A 1 13.35 48.56 36.60
C MET A 1 13.51 47.17 35.98
N SER A 2 14.65 46.48 36.06
CA SER A 2 15.04 45.69 34.90
C SER A 2 14.75 44.18 34.96
N GLU A 3 15.25 43.43 35.94
CA GLU A 3 15.44 41.98 35.74
C GLU A 3 14.16 41.14 35.84
N VAL A 4 13.33 41.33 36.87
CA VAL A 4 12.10 40.53 37.04
C VAL A 4 11.11 40.74 35.90
N VAL A 5 11.01 41.97 35.38
CA VAL A 5 10.15 42.31 34.24
C VAL A 5 10.72 41.70 32.96
N LYS A 6 12.02 41.92 32.68
CA LYS A 6 12.69 41.35 31.50
C LYS A 6 12.62 39.82 31.47
N THR A 7 12.95 39.14 32.56
CA THR A 7 12.87 37.67 32.63
C THR A 7 11.44 37.17 32.49
N SER A 8 10.45 37.88 33.03
CA SER A 8 9.04 37.52 32.86
C SER A 8 8.58 37.64 31.40
N ASP A 9 9.03 38.67 30.69
CA ASP A 9 8.67 38.91 29.29
C ASP A 9 9.42 37.92 28.37
N GLU A 10 10.72 37.66 28.62
CA GLU A 10 11.50 36.64 27.90
C GLU A 10 10.91 35.22 28.02
N LEU A 11 10.42 34.85 29.20
CA LEU A 11 9.78 33.53 29.40
C LEU A 11 8.43 33.45 28.68
N ARG A 12 7.69 34.56 28.61
CA ARG A 12 6.42 34.63 27.88
C ARG A 12 6.64 34.48 26.37
N ASP A 13 7.66 35.14 25.83
CA ASP A 13 8.02 35.01 24.42
C ASP A 13 8.44 33.56 24.10
N LYS A 14 9.28 32.95 24.93
CA LYS A 14 9.64 31.53 24.79
C LYS A 14 8.42 30.60 24.84
N LEU A 15 7.46 30.88 25.72
CA LEU A 15 6.23 30.09 25.83
C LEU A 15 5.36 30.25 24.58
N HIS A 16 5.30 31.46 24.03
CA HIS A 16 4.61 31.72 22.78
C HIS A 16 5.26 30.95 21.61
N ASP A 17 6.58 31.01 21.48
CA ASP A 17 7.34 30.30 20.45
C ASP A 17 7.15 28.78 20.55
N GLN A 18 7.25 28.20 21.75
CA GLN A 18 7.00 26.77 21.97
C GLN A 18 5.56 26.37 21.62
N THR A 19 4.59 27.24 21.90
CA THR A 19 3.18 27.00 21.54
C THR A 19 2.99 26.98 20.02
N GLN A 20 3.60 27.94 19.31
CA GLN A 20 3.55 27.97 17.84
C GLN A 20 4.26 26.74 17.24
N GLN A 21 5.43 26.38 17.76
CA GLN A 21 6.18 25.22 17.29
C GLN A 21 5.38 23.92 17.47
N LYS A 22 4.71 23.76 18.62
CA LYS A 22 3.81 22.62 18.86
C LYS A 22 2.71 22.54 17.80
N VAL A 23 1.99 23.64 17.56
CA VAL A 23 0.88 23.67 16.59
C VAL A 23 1.36 23.28 15.20
N LEU A 24 2.56 23.72 14.80
CA LEU A 24 3.17 23.33 13.52
C LEU A 24 3.47 21.82 13.47
N MET A 25 4.05 21.26 14.53
CA MET A 25 4.34 19.82 14.61
C MET A 25 3.06 18.98 14.59
N GLU A 26 2.03 19.34 15.37
CA GLU A 26 0.72 18.66 15.35
C GLU A 26 0.08 18.70 13.96
N LYS A 27 0.18 19.83 13.26
CA LYS A 27 -0.32 19.93 11.88
C LYS A 27 0.41 18.99 10.93
N GLN A 28 1.73 18.85 11.06
CA GLN A 28 2.53 17.94 10.25
C GLN A 28 2.19 16.47 10.54
N VAL A 29 2.01 16.10 11.81
CA VAL A 29 1.59 14.74 12.20
C VAL A 29 0.21 14.43 11.62
N ASN A 30 -0.77 15.31 11.83
CA ASN A 30 -2.12 15.13 11.28
C ASN A 30 -2.13 14.97 9.75
N GLN A 31 -1.31 15.75 9.04
CA GLN A 31 -1.17 15.62 7.58
C GLN A 31 -0.59 14.26 7.18
N ARG A 32 0.40 13.76 7.93
CA ARG A 32 1.00 12.44 7.68
C ARG A 32 0.05 11.30 8.05
N ASP A 33 -0.72 11.41 9.12
CA ASP A 33 -1.75 10.41 9.45
C ASP A 33 -2.80 10.29 8.35
N GLN A 34 -3.25 11.43 7.79
CA GLN A 34 -4.13 11.42 6.63
C GLN A 34 -3.49 10.73 5.42
N LEU A 35 -2.18 10.95 5.19
CA LEU A 35 -1.46 10.29 4.11
C LEU A 35 -1.35 8.78 4.34
N VAL A 36 -1.01 8.36 5.56
CA VAL A 36 -0.95 6.94 5.95
C VAL A 36 -2.32 6.28 5.76
N GLN A 37 -3.41 6.94 6.15
CA GLN A 37 -4.75 6.41 5.94
C GLN A 37 -5.06 6.24 4.44
N LYS A 38 -4.76 7.23 3.62
CA LYS A 38 -4.91 7.12 2.15
C LYS A 38 -4.10 5.96 1.57
N MET A 39 -2.87 5.76 2.05
CA MET A 39 -2.03 4.63 1.63
C MET A 39 -2.63 3.29 2.05
N LYS A 40 -3.23 3.20 3.25
CA LYS A 40 -3.95 2.00 3.68
C LYS A 40 -5.11 1.70 2.75
N ASP A 41 -5.94 2.70 2.43
CA ASP A 41 -7.09 2.51 1.57
C ASP A 41 -6.65 2.04 0.15
N GLN A 42 -5.59 2.64 -0.39
CA GLN A 42 -5.00 2.24 -1.67
C GLN A 42 -4.42 0.83 -1.66
N LEU A 43 -3.78 0.42 -0.57
CA LEU A 43 -3.26 -0.94 -0.40
C LEU A 43 -4.39 -1.96 -0.39
N HIS A 44 -5.46 -1.73 0.37
CA HIS A 44 -6.61 -2.65 0.39
C HIS A 44 -7.26 -2.77 -0.99
N GLN A 45 -7.39 -1.67 -1.74
CA GLN A 45 -7.89 -1.72 -3.11
C GLN A 45 -6.96 -2.56 -4.01
N SER A 46 -5.66 -2.31 -3.93
CA SER A 46 -4.65 -3.02 -4.74
C SER A 46 -4.58 -4.51 -4.40
N GLU A 47 -4.79 -4.88 -3.13
CA GLU A 47 -4.92 -6.27 -2.70
C GLU A 47 -6.17 -6.93 -3.30
N GLY A 48 -7.30 -6.23 -3.34
CA GLY A 48 -8.52 -6.69 -4.00
C GLY A 48 -8.31 -6.96 -5.49
N GLU A 49 -7.66 -6.03 -6.20
CA GLU A 49 -7.31 -6.20 -7.62
C GLU A 49 -6.37 -7.40 -7.83
N ARG A 50 -5.39 -7.60 -6.94
CA ARG A 50 -4.50 -8.77 -6.98
C ARG A 50 -5.25 -10.07 -6.80
N HIS A 51 -6.20 -10.12 -5.87
CA HIS A 51 -7.03 -11.31 -5.65
C HIS A 51 -7.83 -11.68 -6.89
N LEU A 52 -8.43 -10.68 -7.57
CA LEU A 52 -9.13 -10.91 -8.84
C LEU A 52 -8.19 -11.46 -9.93
N LEU A 53 -6.95 -10.95 -10.01
CA LEU A 53 -5.94 -11.48 -10.93
C LEU A 53 -5.51 -12.92 -10.58
N GLU A 54 -5.41 -13.27 -9.30
CA GLU A 54 -5.15 -14.65 -8.85
C GLU A 54 -6.29 -15.59 -9.23
N GLU A 55 -7.54 -15.17 -9.06
CA GLU A 55 -8.73 -15.93 -9.48
C GLU A 55 -8.76 -16.15 -11.00
N GLN A 56 -8.50 -15.09 -11.79
CA GLN A 56 -8.41 -15.19 -13.24
C GLN A 56 -7.29 -16.14 -13.69
N ASN A 57 -6.12 -16.07 -13.04
CA ASN A 57 -5.01 -16.98 -13.32
C ASN A 57 -5.37 -18.43 -13.04
N CYS A 58 -6.06 -18.69 -11.91
CA CYS A 58 -6.54 -20.03 -11.55
C CYS A 58 -7.56 -20.56 -12.58
N ALA A 59 -8.53 -19.74 -12.97
CA ALA A 59 -9.52 -20.11 -13.99
C ALA A 59 -8.84 -20.44 -15.32
N GLN A 60 -7.88 -19.62 -15.76
CA GLN A 60 -7.18 -19.85 -17.02
C GLN A 60 -6.33 -21.13 -17.00
N LYS A 61 -5.71 -21.47 -15.85
CA LYS A 61 -5.02 -22.76 -15.67
C LYS A 61 -5.96 -23.94 -15.83
N GLN A 62 -7.17 -23.86 -15.25
CA GLN A 62 -8.18 -24.90 -15.38
C GLN A 62 -8.65 -25.05 -16.84
N ASP A 63 -8.88 -23.93 -17.53
CA ASP A 63 -9.28 -23.95 -18.94
C ASP A 63 -8.18 -24.52 -19.84
N LEU A 64 -6.92 -24.21 -19.55
CA LEU A 64 -5.77 -24.80 -20.25
C LEU A 64 -5.69 -26.31 -20.05
N SER A 65 -5.81 -26.82 -18.83
CA SER A 65 -5.85 -28.27 -18.59
C SER A 65 -7.00 -28.95 -19.35
N ARG A 66 -8.20 -28.35 -19.36
CA ARG A 66 -9.34 -28.90 -20.13
C ARG A 66 -9.06 -28.92 -21.63
N ALA A 67 -8.43 -27.88 -22.17
CA ALA A 67 -8.06 -27.82 -23.58
C ALA A 67 -6.97 -28.85 -23.93
N GLU A 68 -6.01 -29.09 -23.03
CA GLU A 68 -5.02 -30.16 -23.20
C GLU A 68 -5.66 -31.56 -23.18
N GLU A 69 -6.59 -31.81 -22.28
CA GLU A 69 -7.37 -33.05 -22.24
C GLU A 69 -8.14 -33.28 -23.54
N GLN A 70 -8.84 -32.25 -24.05
CA GLN A 70 -9.56 -32.32 -25.32
C GLN A 70 -8.62 -32.60 -26.51
N ARG A 71 -7.45 -31.96 -26.55
CA ARG A 71 -6.44 -32.24 -27.58
C ARG A 71 -5.98 -33.68 -27.53
N HIS A 72 -5.74 -34.23 -26.35
CA HIS A 72 -5.34 -35.61 -26.18
C HIS A 72 -6.41 -36.59 -26.68
N LEU A 73 -7.69 -36.33 -26.39
CA LEU A 73 -8.79 -37.15 -26.91
C LEU A 73 -8.85 -37.12 -28.45
N LEU A 74 -8.63 -35.97 -29.08
CA LEU A 74 -8.57 -35.87 -30.55
C LEU A 74 -7.35 -36.57 -31.15
N GLU A 75 -6.21 -36.57 -30.46
CA GLU A 75 -5.04 -37.36 -30.87
C GLU A 75 -5.34 -38.88 -30.78
N GLU A 76 -6.07 -39.31 -29.76
CA GLU A 76 -6.51 -40.71 -29.63
C GLU A 76 -7.54 -41.10 -30.69
N GLU A 77 -8.53 -40.24 -30.98
CA GLU A 77 -9.54 -40.47 -32.02
C GLU A 77 -8.88 -40.59 -33.41
N ASN A 78 -7.93 -39.71 -33.73
CA ASN A 78 -7.18 -39.79 -34.99
C ASN A 78 -6.38 -41.10 -35.09
N ARG A 79 -5.74 -41.55 -34.00
CA ARG A 79 -5.08 -42.88 -33.96
C ARG A 79 -6.07 -44.03 -34.14
N GLY A 80 -7.28 -43.90 -33.61
CA GLY A 80 -8.36 -44.87 -33.78
C GLY A 80 -8.81 -44.99 -35.23
N GLU A 81 -9.06 -43.86 -35.90
CA GLU A 81 -9.41 -43.79 -37.34
C GLU A 81 -8.28 -44.29 -38.25
N GLN A 82 -7.03 -44.25 -37.79
CA GLN A 82 -5.91 -44.88 -38.48
C GLN A 82 -5.90 -46.42 -38.37
N CYS A 83 -6.73 -47.02 -37.52
CA CYS A 83 -6.78 -48.47 -37.32
C CYS A 83 -8.04 -49.14 -37.93
N THR A 84 -8.99 -48.39 -38.47
CA THR A 84 -10.29 -48.91 -38.96
C THR A 84 -10.25 -49.34 -40.45
N GLU A 85 -10.99 -50.41 -40.77
CA GLU A 85 -11.21 -50.93 -42.14
C GLU A 85 -12.35 -50.17 -42.84
N THR A 86 -12.15 -48.89 -43.15
CA THR A 86 -13.05 -48.08 -43.99
C THR A 86 -12.49 -47.91 -45.40
N THR A 87 -13.33 -47.49 -46.37
CA THR A 87 -12.85 -47.23 -47.73
C THR A 87 -11.73 -46.19 -47.71
N THR A 88 -10.68 -46.41 -48.51
CA THR A 88 -9.42 -45.63 -48.47
C THR A 88 -9.61 -44.12 -48.67
N GLU A 89 -10.66 -43.70 -49.38
CA GLU A 89 -10.96 -42.31 -49.71
C GLU A 89 -11.66 -41.57 -48.56
N GLU A 90 -12.65 -42.20 -47.92
CA GLU A 90 -13.38 -41.65 -46.77
C GLU A 90 -12.42 -41.51 -45.58
N ARG A 91 -11.63 -42.56 -45.31
CA ARG A 91 -10.63 -42.55 -44.25
C ARG A 91 -9.63 -41.41 -44.39
N ARG A 92 -9.12 -41.17 -45.60
CA ARG A 92 -8.18 -40.05 -45.87
C ARG A 92 -8.79 -38.68 -45.57
N ARG A 93 -10.07 -38.49 -45.89
CA ARG A 93 -10.76 -37.22 -45.62
C ARG A 93 -10.95 -37.02 -44.12
N THR A 94 -11.38 -38.05 -43.40
CA THR A 94 -11.56 -37.97 -41.94
C THR A 94 -10.25 -37.70 -41.22
N THR A 95 -9.17 -38.42 -41.57
CA THR A 95 -7.85 -38.19 -40.95
C THR A 95 -7.32 -36.79 -41.23
N HIS A 96 -7.50 -36.27 -42.45
CA HIS A 96 -7.06 -34.91 -42.80
C HIS A 96 -7.81 -33.85 -42.00
N LEU A 97 -9.12 -33.99 -41.84
CA LEU A 97 -9.93 -33.07 -41.02
C LEU A 97 -9.48 -33.09 -39.55
N LEU A 98 -9.23 -34.28 -39.00
CA LEU A 98 -8.72 -34.42 -37.62
C LEU A 98 -7.32 -33.83 -37.46
N GLU A 99 -6.44 -33.94 -38.46
CA GLU A 99 -5.12 -33.30 -38.45
C GLU A 99 -5.20 -31.77 -38.48
N GLU A 100 -6.10 -31.21 -39.29
CA GLU A 100 -6.35 -29.77 -39.35
C GLU A 100 -6.91 -29.24 -38.02
N GLU A 101 -7.87 -29.95 -37.42
CA GLU A 101 -8.46 -29.60 -36.13
C GLU A 101 -7.42 -29.67 -35.00
N ASN A 102 -6.57 -30.70 -34.99
CA ASN A 102 -5.51 -30.84 -34.01
C ASN A 102 -4.46 -29.72 -34.12
N SER A 103 -4.10 -29.34 -35.35
CA SER A 103 -3.20 -28.22 -35.61
C SER A 103 -3.78 -26.88 -35.13
N ALA A 104 -5.08 -26.64 -35.38
CA ALA A 104 -5.77 -25.46 -34.91
C ALA A 104 -5.81 -25.40 -33.36
N GLN A 105 -6.08 -26.51 -32.68
CA GLN A 105 -6.05 -26.59 -31.22
C GLN A 105 -4.66 -26.36 -30.64
N LYS A 106 -3.60 -26.90 -31.25
CA LYS A 106 -2.22 -26.63 -30.83
C LYS A 106 -1.89 -25.14 -30.88
N GLN A 107 -2.31 -24.43 -31.92
CA GLN A 107 -2.13 -22.98 -32.00
C GLN A 107 -2.94 -22.23 -30.94
N GLN A 108 -4.16 -22.67 -30.65
CA GLN A 108 -4.98 -22.05 -29.60
C GLN A 108 -4.37 -22.25 -28.21
N LEU A 109 -3.86 -23.45 -27.91
CA LEU A 109 -3.15 -23.74 -26.67
C LEU A 109 -1.92 -22.86 -26.47
N MET A 110 -1.05 -22.74 -27.50
CA MET A 110 0.12 -21.86 -27.39
C MET A 110 -0.29 -20.41 -27.06
N ARG A 111 -1.32 -19.87 -27.70
CA ARG A 111 -1.82 -18.51 -27.40
C ARG A 111 -2.39 -18.40 -25.99
N ALA A 112 -3.02 -19.45 -25.49
CA ALA A 112 -3.57 -19.49 -24.14
C ALA A 112 -2.46 -19.60 -23.08
N GLU A 113 -1.40 -20.38 -23.35
CA GLU A 113 -0.18 -20.48 -22.53
C GLU A 113 0.55 -19.13 -22.47
N GLU A 114 0.73 -18.44 -23.60
CA GLU A 114 1.31 -17.10 -23.66
C GLU A 114 0.53 -16.11 -22.79
N ARG A 115 -0.81 -16.14 -22.87
CA ARG A 115 -1.67 -15.30 -22.02
C ARG A 115 -1.53 -15.66 -20.54
N GLN A 116 -1.39 -16.96 -20.21
CA GLN A 116 -1.24 -17.38 -18.82
C GLN A 116 0.08 -16.86 -18.26
N HIS A 117 1.16 -16.96 -19.03
CA HIS A 117 2.47 -16.42 -18.65
C HIS A 117 2.40 -14.92 -18.38
N LEU A 118 1.74 -14.15 -19.25
CA LEU A 118 1.55 -12.70 -19.04
C LEU A 118 0.77 -12.40 -17.74
N LEU A 119 -0.27 -13.16 -17.43
CA LEU A 119 -1.00 -13.00 -16.16
C LEU A 119 -0.13 -13.33 -14.94
N GLU A 120 0.74 -14.34 -15.03
CA GLU A 120 1.67 -14.69 -13.95
C GLU A 120 2.71 -13.59 -13.72
N GLU A 121 3.24 -13.00 -14.80
CA GLU A 121 4.16 -11.86 -14.73
C GLU A 121 3.49 -10.63 -14.11
N GLU A 122 2.27 -10.30 -14.54
CA GLU A 122 1.49 -9.18 -13.99
C GLU A 122 1.21 -9.38 -12.49
N ASN A 123 0.80 -10.58 -12.09
CA ASN A 123 0.56 -10.91 -10.69
C ASN A 123 1.82 -10.76 -9.83
N SER A 124 2.96 -11.24 -10.34
CA SER A 124 4.26 -11.10 -9.68
C SER A 124 4.68 -9.64 -9.53
N ALA A 125 4.51 -8.84 -10.58
CA ALA A 125 4.79 -7.41 -10.55
C ALA A 125 3.92 -6.68 -9.51
N GLN A 126 2.63 -7.00 -9.45
CA GLN A 126 1.71 -6.39 -8.48
C GLN A 126 2.05 -6.77 -7.04
N LYS A 127 2.44 -8.03 -6.77
CA LYS A 127 2.96 -8.46 -5.46
C LYS A 127 4.16 -7.63 -5.02
N GLN A 128 5.12 -7.40 -5.92
CA GLN A 128 6.30 -6.58 -5.61
C GLN A 128 5.93 -5.12 -5.34
N GLN A 129 4.97 -4.56 -6.09
CA GLN A 129 4.50 -3.19 -5.88
C GLN A 129 3.80 -3.04 -4.52
N LEU A 130 2.96 -4.00 -4.14
CA LEU A 130 2.31 -4.03 -2.82
C LEU A 130 3.34 -4.03 -1.69
N MET A 131 4.33 -4.92 -1.73
CA MET A 131 5.37 -4.96 -0.69
C MET A 131 6.10 -3.62 -0.55
N ARG A 132 6.48 -2.97 -1.66
CA ARG A 132 7.14 -1.65 -1.62
C ARG A 132 6.22 -0.58 -1.02
N ALA A 133 4.94 -0.62 -1.33
CA ALA A 133 3.97 0.32 -0.79
C ALA A 133 3.75 0.10 0.72
N GLU A 134 3.73 -1.15 1.19
CA GLU A 134 3.66 -1.49 2.61
C GLU A 134 4.91 -1.02 3.37
N GLU A 135 6.10 -1.23 2.82
CA GLU A 135 7.36 -0.74 3.40
C GLU A 135 7.34 0.78 3.56
N GLN A 136 6.90 1.51 2.53
CA GLN A 136 6.78 2.97 2.58
C GLN A 136 5.76 3.42 3.63
N ARG A 137 4.60 2.75 3.73
CA ARG A 137 3.59 3.02 4.76
C ARG A 137 4.20 2.85 6.15
N HIS A 138 4.87 1.74 6.41
CA HIS A 138 5.48 1.46 7.71
C HIS A 138 6.58 2.46 8.08
N LEU A 139 7.39 2.90 7.12
CA LEU A 139 8.37 3.96 7.35
C LEU A 139 7.71 5.28 7.77
N LEU A 140 6.56 5.64 7.20
CA LEU A 140 5.80 6.83 7.60
C LEU A 140 5.18 6.67 8.99
N GLU A 141 4.61 5.51 9.31
CA GLU A 141 4.06 5.21 10.64
C GLU A 141 5.14 5.30 11.73
N MET A 142 6.34 4.77 11.47
CA MET A 142 7.48 4.87 12.39
C MET A 142 7.93 6.32 12.62
N LYS A 143 7.88 7.14 11.57
CA LYS A 143 8.13 8.58 11.71
C LYS A 143 7.03 9.25 12.55
N ASN A 144 5.76 8.85 12.42
CA ASN A 144 4.64 9.40 13.23
C ASN A 144 4.88 9.11 14.69
N LEU A 145 5.15 7.85 15.02
CA LEU A 145 5.43 7.44 16.39
C LEU A 145 6.59 8.24 17.02
N THR A 146 7.67 8.45 16.27
CA THR A 146 8.82 9.24 16.75
C THR A 146 8.43 10.69 17.01
N GLN A 147 7.66 11.30 16.11
CA GLN A 147 7.23 12.69 16.24
C GLN A 147 6.19 12.89 17.34
N ASP A 148 5.33 11.90 17.61
CA ASP A 148 4.40 11.90 18.74
C ASP A 148 5.14 11.87 20.08
N GLN A 149 6.23 11.10 20.17
CA GLN A 149 7.09 11.11 21.35
C GLN A 149 7.77 12.47 21.56
N GLU A 150 8.23 13.11 20.49
CA GLU A 150 8.79 14.46 20.54
C GLU A 150 7.75 15.50 20.97
N LEU A 151 6.51 15.39 20.45
CA LEU A 151 5.39 16.21 20.87
C LEU A 151 5.13 16.06 22.37
N GLY A 152 5.06 14.83 22.89
CA GLY A 152 4.87 14.59 24.33
C GLY A 152 5.96 15.25 25.19
N ARG A 153 7.23 15.12 24.79
CA ARG A 153 8.34 15.80 25.48
C ARG A 153 8.23 17.32 25.41
N ALA A 154 7.84 17.86 24.26
CA ALA A 154 7.63 19.29 24.08
C ALA A 154 6.47 19.81 24.95
N GLU A 155 5.40 19.03 25.12
CA GLU A 155 4.30 19.35 26.02
C GLU A 155 4.72 19.40 27.49
N GLU A 156 5.49 18.41 27.94
CA GLU A 156 6.06 18.40 29.29
C GLU A 156 6.91 19.65 29.56
N GLN A 157 7.79 20.00 28.61
CA GLN A 157 8.60 21.21 28.70
C GLN A 157 7.77 22.50 28.72
N ARG A 158 6.73 22.58 27.87
CA ARG A 158 5.81 23.72 27.84
C ARG A 158 5.11 23.89 29.19
N HIS A 159 4.63 22.80 29.79
CA HIS A 159 3.99 22.86 31.10
C HIS A 159 4.93 23.32 32.23
N LEU A 160 6.20 22.94 32.18
CA LEU A 160 7.22 23.47 33.11
C LEU A 160 7.45 24.97 32.88
N LEU A 161 7.47 25.41 31.63
CA LEU A 161 7.62 26.82 31.29
C LEU A 161 6.40 27.65 31.71
N GLU A 162 5.18 27.18 31.47
CA GLU A 162 3.92 27.78 31.94
C GLU A 162 3.93 28.01 33.45
N ARG A 163 4.34 26.99 34.22
CA ARG A 163 4.47 27.10 35.69
C ARG A 163 5.49 28.17 36.08
N THR A 164 6.62 28.23 35.38
CA THR A 164 7.68 29.21 35.66
C THR A 164 7.24 30.63 35.31
N CYS A 165 6.57 30.81 34.17
CA CYS A 165 5.93 32.07 33.77
C CYS A 165 4.95 32.55 34.85
N ALA A 166 4.05 31.69 35.32
CA ALA A 166 3.07 32.03 36.34
C ALA A 166 3.74 32.50 37.66
N VAL A 167 4.80 31.82 38.10
CA VAL A 167 5.59 32.22 39.28
C VAL A 167 6.23 33.59 39.07
N MET A 168 6.80 33.86 37.90
CA MET A 168 7.43 35.13 37.58
C MET A 168 6.42 36.28 37.48
N GLU A 169 5.23 36.04 36.91
CA GLU A 169 4.13 37.00 36.88
C GLU A 169 3.63 37.34 38.29
N GLN A 170 3.57 36.35 39.18
CA GLN A 170 3.23 36.58 40.58
C GLN A 170 4.26 37.48 41.27
N LYS A 171 5.56 37.22 41.06
CA LYS A 171 6.65 38.05 41.58
C LYS A 171 6.59 39.47 41.02
N ARG A 172 6.36 39.62 39.71
CA ARG A 172 6.18 40.90 39.02
C ARG A 172 5.02 41.70 39.62
N THR A 173 3.87 41.06 39.81
CA THR A 173 2.68 41.69 40.41
C THR A 173 2.94 42.13 41.85
N ARG A 174 3.60 41.30 42.67
CA ARG A 174 3.99 41.67 44.04
C ARG A 174 4.95 42.87 44.06
N TRP A 175 5.90 42.92 43.13
CA TRP A 175 6.82 44.04 42.99
C TRP A 175 6.10 45.34 42.66
N TYR A 176 5.21 45.33 41.65
CA TYR A 176 4.39 46.49 41.30
C TYR A 176 3.54 46.99 42.48
N ARG A 177 2.92 46.07 43.23
CA ARG A 177 2.14 46.44 44.43
C ARG A 177 2.99 47.13 45.50
N ARG A 178 4.23 46.67 45.75
CA ARG A 178 5.13 47.34 46.71
C ARG A 178 5.50 48.75 46.25
N LEU A 179 5.76 48.94 44.96
CA LEU A 179 6.10 50.24 44.39
C LEU A 179 4.97 51.26 44.42
N MET A 180 3.71 50.81 44.33
CA MET A 180 2.56 51.71 44.40
C MET A 180 2.15 52.05 45.85
N CYS A 181 2.72 51.38 46.85
CA CYS A 181 2.45 51.59 48.27
C CYS A 181 3.57 52.35 49.01
N CYS A 182 4.61 52.80 48.29
CA CYS A 182 5.69 53.65 48.79
C CYS A 182 5.68 54.97 48.02
#